data_AF-A0A924Y216-F1
#
_entry.id   AF-A0A924Y216-F1
#
_cell.length_a   1.000
_cell.length_b   1.000
_cell.length_c   1.000
_cell.angle_alpha   90.00
_cell.angle_beta   90.00
_cell.angle_gamma   90.00
#
_symmetry.space_group_name_H-M   'P 1'
#
loop_
_entity.id
_entity.type
_entity.pdbx_description
1 polymer ?
#
loop_
_entity_poly.entity_id
_entity_poly.type
_entity_poly.pdbx_seq_one_letter_code
_entity_poly.pdbx_strand_id
1 'polypeptide(L)'
;MKTISFYRWSLLMPIALPVALLPFSGGNDSLAGIAQLIMASLAYGGIPYVLTILLFLRPLIRGNERQYLLLSLVAPLAMVAVELAGAFTIGLLATQNDRWSNALSGAGFAFILGVYTLAFGYAYVALTHLMLWLSRRAGWVWSERA
;
A
#
# COMPACT_ATOMS: atom_id res chain seq x y z
N MET A 1 23.82 -5.01 2.05
CA MET A 1 22.49 -5.39 2.58
C MET A 1 21.97 -6.58 1.80
N LYS A 2 21.30 -7.54 2.46
CA LYS A 2 20.66 -8.69 1.79
C LYS A 2 19.44 -8.21 0.99
N THR A 3 19.18 -8.82 -0.17
CA THR A 3 18.00 -8.48 -1.02
C THR A 3 16.69 -8.60 -0.23
N ILE A 4 16.54 -9.63 0.62
CA ILE A 4 15.36 -9.80 1.48
C ILE A 4 15.19 -8.63 2.45
N SER A 5 16.29 -8.14 3.04
CA SER A 5 16.26 -6.97 3.91
C SER A 5 15.82 -5.71 3.17
N PHE A 6 16.27 -5.53 1.91
CA PHE A 6 15.81 -4.41 1.07
C PHE A 6 14.28 -4.45 0.88
N TYR A 7 13.73 -5.61 0.52
CA TYR A 7 12.27 -5.76 0.36
C TYR A 7 11.50 -5.50 1.65
N ARG A 8 12.02 -5.95 2.81
CA ARG A 8 11.39 -5.69 4.10
C ARG A 8 11.37 -4.21 4.45
N TRP A 9 12.44 -3.49 4.14
CA TRP A 9 12.50 -2.03 4.35
C TRP A 9 11.62 -1.27 3.36
N SER A 10 11.59 -1.69 2.09
CA SER A 10 10.69 -1.09 1.12
C SER A 10 9.24 -1.25 1.59
N LEU A 11 8.86 -2.40 2.15
CA LEU A 11 7.51 -2.59 2.68
C LEU A 11 7.07 -1.56 3.73
N LEU A 12 7.99 -0.87 4.40
CA LEU A 12 7.64 0.18 5.35
C LEU A 12 7.46 1.56 4.71
N MET A 13 8.00 1.78 3.51
CA MET A 13 8.00 3.10 2.84
C MET A 13 6.62 3.71 2.65
N PRO A 14 5.57 2.98 2.25
CA PRO A 14 4.23 3.56 2.09
C PRO A 14 3.63 4.12 3.38
N ILE A 15 4.15 3.71 4.54
CA ILE A 15 3.73 4.21 5.86
C ILE A 15 4.74 5.23 6.38
N ALA A 16 6.03 4.90 6.30
CA ALA A 16 7.12 5.72 6.80
C ALA A 16 7.19 7.09 6.11
N LEU A 17 6.94 7.15 4.80
CA LEU A 17 6.99 8.40 4.04
C LEU A 17 5.86 9.37 4.47
N PRO A 18 4.56 8.98 4.48
CA PRO A 18 3.52 9.80 5.07
C PRO A 18 3.82 10.24 6.50
N VAL A 19 4.27 9.32 7.37
CA VAL A 19 4.57 9.62 8.77
C VAL A 19 5.73 10.60 8.93
N ALA A 20 6.78 10.46 8.12
CA ALA A 20 7.92 11.39 8.12
C ALA A 20 7.52 12.80 7.63
N LEU A 21 6.47 12.90 6.82
CA LEU A 21 5.96 14.17 6.30
C LEU A 21 4.95 14.86 7.24
N LEU A 22 4.37 14.15 8.22
CA LEU A 22 3.40 14.71 9.18
C LEU A 22 3.92 15.92 9.97
N PRO A 23 5.17 15.95 10.50
CA PRO A 23 5.66 17.11 11.26
C PRO A 23 5.70 18.40 10.43
N PHE A 24 5.83 18.29 9.11
CA PHE A 24 5.88 19.44 8.20
C PHE A 24 4.49 20.00 7.87
N SER A 25 3.41 19.34 8.30
CA SER A 25 2.04 19.74 7.97
C SER A 25 1.41 20.70 8.98
N GLY A 26 2.06 20.96 10.13
CA GLY A 26 1.44 21.63 11.29
C GLY A 26 1.58 23.15 11.39
N GLY A 27 2.18 23.84 10.41
CA GLY A 27 2.64 25.23 10.60
C GLY A 27 2.08 26.31 9.68
N ASN A 28 1.27 25.98 8.66
CA ASN A 28 0.82 26.96 7.66
C ASN A 28 -0.50 26.54 7.01
N ASP A 29 -1.46 27.47 6.86
CA ASP A 29 -2.74 27.23 6.18
C ASP A 29 -2.57 26.75 4.72
N SER A 30 -1.46 27.11 4.08
CA SER A 30 -1.08 26.63 2.76
C SER A 30 -0.66 25.15 2.72
N LEU A 31 -0.33 24.54 3.86
CA LEU A 31 0.07 23.14 4.01
C LEU A 31 -1.07 22.25 4.52
N ALA A 32 -2.24 22.81 4.84
CA ALA A 32 -3.41 22.06 5.27
C ALA A 32 -3.87 21.04 4.21
N GLY A 33 -3.76 21.37 2.93
CA GLY A 33 -4.04 20.44 1.83
C GLY A 33 -3.06 19.26 1.77
N ILE A 34 -1.78 19.48 2.13
CA ILE A 34 -0.78 18.42 2.21
C ILE A 34 -1.05 17.52 3.41
N ALA A 35 -1.43 18.09 4.56
CA ALA A 35 -1.85 17.32 5.74
C ALA A 35 -3.04 16.39 5.41
N GLN A 36 -4.06 16.93 4.74
CA GLN A 36 -5.24 16.17 4.32
C GLN A 36 -4.87 15.07 3.32
N LEU A 37 -3.98 15.36 2.37
CA LEU A 37 -3.53 14.39 1.38
C LEU A 37 -2.70 13.25 2.02
N ILE A 38 -1.85 13.57 3.01
CA ILE A 38 -1.10 12.58 3.81
C ILE A 38 -2.05 11.71 4.62
N MET A 39 -3.01 12.31 5.32
CA MET A 39 -4.01 11.59 6.11
C MET A 39 -4.91 10.71 5.23
N ALA A 40 -5.34 11.23 4.08
CA ALA A 40 -6.11 10.47 3.10
C ALA A 40 -5.27 9.32 2.52
N SER A 41 -4.00 9.55 2.19
CA SER A 41 -3.08 8.49 1.74
C SER A 41 -2.89 7.41 2.81
N LEU A 42 -2.86 7.77 4.10
CA LEU A 42 -2.72 6.82 5.19
C LEU A 42 -4.01 6.01 5.39
N ALA A 43 -5.18 6.67 5.32
CA ALA A 43 -6.47 6.03 5.52
C ALA A 43 -6.86 5.13 4.34
N TYR A 44 -6.74 5.64 3.12
CA TYR A 44 -7.17 4.94 1.91
C TYR A 44 -6.07 4.05 1.32
N GLY A 45 -4.79 4.38 1.49
CA GLY A 45 -3.69 3.53 1.03
C GLY A 45 -3.05 2.71 2.16
N GLY A 46 -2.74 3.35 3.29
CA GLY A 46 -2.01 2.73 4.40
C GLY A 46 -2.76 1.60 5.09
N ILE A 47 -4.06 1.75 5.37
CA ILE A 47 -4.86 0.71 6.04
C ILE A 47 -4.98 -0.56 5.16
N PRO A 48 -5.43 -0.47 3.88
CA PRO A 48 -5.46 -1.64 3.00
C PRO A 48 -4.08 -2.26 2.80
N TYR A 49 -3.04 -1.43 2.77
CA TYR A 49 -1.67 -1.89 2.66
C TYR A 49 -1.22 -2.72 3.86
N VAL A 50 -1.49 -2.26 5.09
CA VAL A 50 -1.19 -3.03 6.32
C VAL A 50 -1.94 -4.36 6.33
N LEU A 51 -3.23 -4.35 6.00
CA LEU A 51 -4.02 -5.59 5.90
C LEU A 51 -3.45 -6.54 4.85
N THR A 52 -3.02 -6.01 3.71
CA THR A 52 -2.39 -6.79 2.64
C THR A 52 -1.05 -7.38 3.10
N ILE A 53 -0.23 -6.63 3.85
CA ILE A 53 0.99 -7.17 4.47
C ILE A 53 0.66 -8.31 5.42
N LEU A 54 -0.38 -8.16 6.26
CA LEU A 54 -0.80 -9.21 7.20
C LEU A 54 -1.23 -10.48 6.45
N LEU A 55 -1.98 -10.35 5.35
CA LEU A 55 -2.35 -11.48 4.48
C LEU A 55 -1.11 -12.19 3.91
N PHE A 56 -0.06 -11.44 3.57
CA PHE A 56 1.18 -11.99 3.03
C PHE A 56 2.27 -12.21 4.08
N LEU A 57 1.99 -12.11 5.37
CA LEU A 57 3.02 -12.12 6.41
C LEU A 57 3.82 -13.43 6.44
N ARG A 58 3.13 -14.57 6.34
CA ARG A 58 3.78 -15.90 6.27
C ARG A 58 4.73 -16.04 5.07
N PRO A 59 4.28 -15.81 3.82
CA PRO A 59 5.17 -15.89 2.67
C PRO A 59 6.25 -14.79 2.68
N LEU A 60 5.99 -13.62 3.28
CA LEU A 60 6.99 -12.57 3.49
C LEU A 60 8.06 -12.91 4.54
N ILE A 61 7.84 -13.87 5.44
CA ILE A 61 8.85 -14.28 6.43
C ILE A 61 9.74 -15.39 5.88
N ARG A 62 9.17 -16.33 5.13
CA ARG A 62 9.84 -17.56 4.68
C ARG A 62 10.22 -17.55 3.20
N GLY A 63 9.85 -16.51 2.46
CA GLY A 63 9.97 -16.50 1.03
C GLY A 63 11.37 -16.22 0.51
N ASN A 64 11.61 -16.67 -0.72
CA ASN A 64 12.81 -16.37 -1.49
C ASN A 64 12.59 -15.14 -2.39
N GLU A 65 13.65 -14.64 -3.02
CA GLU A 65 13.59 -13.46 -3.89
C GLU A 65 12.49 -13.55 -4.95
N ARG A 66 12.33 -14.71 -5.59
CA ARG A 66 11.29 -14.93 -6.61
C ARG A 66 9.88 -14.79 -6.04
N GLN A 67 9.65 -15.27 -4.81
CA GLN A 67 8.36 -15.09 -4.13
C GLN A 67 8.11 -13.62 -3.81
N TYR A 68 9.11 -12.85 -3.34
CA TYR A 68 8.93 -11.41 -3.12
C TYR A 68 8.58 -10.65 -4.41
N LEU A 69 9.21 -10.99 -5.53
CA LEU A 69 8.87 -10.43 -6.84
C LEU A 69 7.40 -10.68 -7.18
N LEU A 70 6.94 -11.93 -7.11
CA LEU A 70 5.54 -12.27 -7.41
C LEU A 70 4.56 -11.60 -6.44
N LEU A 71 4.86 -11.62 -5.14
CA LEU A 71 4.01 -10.99 -4.13
C LEU A 71 3.90 -9.48 -4.36
N SER A 72 4.98 -8.81 -4.75
CA SER A 72 4.95 -7.38 -5.02
C SER A 72 4.05 -7.02 -6.22
N LEU A 73 3.93 -7.89 -7.22
CA LEU A 73 3.04 -7.69 -8.36
C LEU A 73 1.57 -7.98 -8.05
N VAL A 74 1.33 -8.91 -7.11
CA VAL A 74 -0.02 -9.30 -6.66
C VAL A 74 -0.53 -8.36 -5.56
N ALA A 75 0.35 -7.73 -4.79
CA ALA A 75 -0.03 -6.88 -3.65
C ALA A 75 -0.98 -5.73 -4.03
N PRO A 76 -0.78 -4.96 -5.12
CA PRO A 76 -1.74 -3.93 -5.53
C PRO A 76 -3.14 -4.48 -5.81
N LEU A 77 -3.24 -5.67 -6.43
CA LEU A 77 -4.54 -6.33 -6.68
C LEU A 77 -5.21 -6.76 -5.38
N ALA A 78 -4.44 -7.33 -4.46
CA ALA A 78 -4.93 -7.72 -3.14
C ALA A 78 -5.40 -6.50 -2.34
N MET A 79 -4.70 -5.37 -2.42
CA MET A 79 -5.12 -4.11 -1.78
C MET A 79 -6.48 -3.64 -2.29
N VAL A 80 -6.71 -3.64 -3.61
CA VAL A 80 -8.02 -3.28 -4.18
C VAL A 80 -9.11 -4.22 -3.69
N ALA A 81 -8.83 -5.52 -3.63
CA ALA A 81 -9.80 -6.48 -3.10
C ALA A 81 -10.15 -6.19 -1.63
N VAL A 82 -9.15 -5.84 -0.81
CA VAL A 82 -9.35 -5.44 0.60
C VAL A 82 -10.15 -4.13 0.70
N GLU A 83 -9.86 -3.14 -0.13
CA GLU A 83 -10.60 -1.87 -0.20
C GLU A 83 -12.06 -2.08 -0.55
N LEU A 84 -12.34 -2.86 -1.61
CA LEU A 84 -13.69 -3.19 -2.05
C LEU A 84 -14.45 -3.95 -0.97
N ALA A 85 -13.83 -4.98 -0.37
CA ALA A 85 -14.45 -5.77 0.69
C ALA A 85 -14.73 -4.91 1.93
N GLY A 86 -13.81 -4.02 2.30
CA GLY A 86 -13.95 -3.09 3.41
C GLY A 86 -15.10 -2.11 3.19
N ALA A 87 -15.12 -1.43 2.04
CA ALA A 87 -16.16 -0.46 1.70
C ALA A 87 -17.55 -1.10 1.61
N PHE A 88 -17.64 -2.29 1.01
CA PHE A 88 -18.87 -3.06 0.95
C PHE A 88 -19.37 -3.46 2.35
N THR A 89 -18.47 -3.95 3.21
CA THR A 89 -18.80 -4.33 4.59
C THR A 89 -19.26 -3.12 5.42
N ILE A 90 -18.57 -1.98 5.31
CA ILE A 90 -18.95 -0.73 5.99
C ILE A 90 -20.34 -0.29 5.51
N GLY A 91 -20.60 -0.31 4.21
CA GLY A 91 -21.91 0.06 3.65
C GLY A 91 -23.05 -0.86 4.11
N LEU A 92 -22.78 -2.17 4.28
CA LEU A 92 -23.75 -3.12 4.86
C LEU A 92 -24.03 -2.85 6.34
N LEU A 93 -23.04 -2.37 7.09
CA LEU A 93 -23.15 -2.08 8.52
C LEU A 93 -23.71 -0.66 8.78
N ALA A 94 -23.66 0.24 7.80
CA ALA A 94 -24.17 1.61 7.89
C ALA A 94 -25.71 1.65 7.86
N THR A 95 -26.29 1.85 9.06
CA THR A 95 -27.70 2.17 9.40
C THR A 95 -28.80 1.22 8.87
N GLN A 96 -30.01 1.33 9.44
CA GLN A 96 -31.06 0.31 9.34
C GLN A 96 -31.94 0.36 8.08
N ASN A 97 -31.91 1.46 7.31
CA ASN A 97 -32.64 1.60 6.05
C ASN A 97 -31.66 1.68 4.87
N ASP A 98 -31.96 0.96 3.79
CA ASP A 98 -31.25 0.98 2.50
C ASP A 98 -29.78 0.52 2.49
N ARG A 99 -29.44 -0.44 3.35
CA ARG A 99 -28.10 -1.08 3.43
C ARG A 99 -27.54 -1.53 2.09
N TRP A 100 -28.38 -2.05 1.19
CA TRP A 100 -27.94 -2.48 -0.14
C TRP A 100 -27.55 -1.31 -1.04
N SER A 101 -28.30 -0.21 -0.99
CA SER A 101 -27.96 1.01 -1.73
C SER A 101 -26.63 1.57 -1.21
N ASN A 102 -26.45 1.65 0.10
CA ASN A 102 -25.23 2.14 0.73
C ASN A 102 -24.02 1.24 0.41
N ALA A 103 -24.18 -0.08 0.45
CA ALA A 103 -23.13 -1.03 0.08
C ALA A 103 -22.71 -0.92 -1.39
N LEU A 104 -23.66 -0.78 -2.31
CA LEU A 104 -23.38 -0.60 -3.74
C LEU A 104 -22.73 0.75 -4.03
N SER A 105 -23.20 1.83 -3.42
CA SER A 105 -22.56 3.16 -3.54
C SER A 105 -21.14 3.16 -2.97
N GLY A 106 -20.93 2.54 -1.81
CA GLY A 106 -19.61 2.37 -1.20
C GLY A 106 -18.66 1.55 -2.08
N ALA A 107 -19.14 0.43 -2.64
CA ALA A 107 -18.37 -0.38 -3.58
C ALA A 107 -18.03 0.38 -4.87
N GLY A 108 -18.96 1.19 -5.40
CA GLY A 108 -18.73 2.04 -6.57
C GLY A 108 -17.64 3.09 -6.32
N PHE A 109 -17.67 3.75 -5.15
CA PHE A 109 -16.61 4.68 -4.75
C PHE A 109 -15.26 3.98 -4.55
N ALA A 110 -15.25 2.83 -3.88
CA ALA A 110 -14.06 2.02 -3.68
C ALA A 110 -13.48 1.46 -4.99
N PHE A 111 -14.31 1.21 -6.01
CA PHE A 111 -13.82 0.83 -7.33
C PHE A 111 -13.03 1.96 -8.00
N ILE A 112 -13.51 3.20 -7.92
CA ILE A 112 -12.80 4.38 -8.41
C ILE A 112 -11.46 4.53 -7.68
N LEU A 113 -11.48 4.45 -6.34
CA LEU A 113 -10.26 4.44 -5.54
C LEU A 113 -9.33 3.29 -5.91
N GLY A 114 -9.88 2.11 -6.20
CA GLY A 114 -9.13 0.94 -6.63
C GLY A 114 -8.32 1.17 -7.90
N VAL A 115 -8.82 1.96 -8.85
CA VAL A 115 -8.04 2.36 -10.04
C VAL A 115 -6.82 3.18 -9.64
N TYR A 116 -6.98 4.14 -8.72
CA TYR A 116 -5.86 4.92 -8.17
C TYR A 116 -4.90 4.01 -7.40
N THR A 117 -5.41 3.10 -6.57
CA THR A 117 -4.61 2.12 -5.81
C THR A 117 -3.77 1.25 -6.74
N LEU A 118 -4.30 0.80 -7.88
CA LEU A 118 -3.51 0.07 -8.87
C LEU A 118 -2.44 0.96 -9.50
N ALA A 119 -2.79 2.17 -9.93
CA ALA A 119 -1.84 3.08 -10.57
C ALA A 119 -0.67 3.41 -9.64
N PHE A 120 -0.95 3.85 -8.42
CA PHE A 120 0.07 4.17 -7.41
C PHE A 120 0.79 2.92 -6.90
N GLY A 121 0.07 1.82 -6.69
CA GLY A 121 0.64 0.55 -6.24
C GLY A 121 1.67 0.01 -7.25
N TYR A 122 1.33 -0.03 -8.54
CA TYR A 122 2.27 -0.47 -9.57
C TYR A 122 3.40 0.54 -9.81
N ALA A 123 3.14 1.84 -9.72
CA ALA A 123 4.21 2.85 -9.77
C ALA A 123 5.22 2.64 -8.62
N TYR A 124 4.72 2.36 -7.41
CA TYR A 124 5.55 2.06 -6.25
C TYR A 124 6.34 0.76 -6.41
N VAL A 125 5.71 -0.29 -6.94
CA VAL A 125 6.39 -1.56 -7.26
C VAL A 125 7.51 -1.32 -8.27
N ALA A 126 7.23 -0.61 -9.37
CA ALA A 126 8.23 -0.27 -10.39
C ALA A 126 9.41 0.52 -9.79
N LEU A 127 9.12 1.53 -8.96
CA LEU A 127 10.14 2.31 -8.25
C LEU A 127 10.99 1.42 -7.34
N THR A 128 10.37 0.52 -6.57
CA THR A 128 11.07 -0.40 -5.68
C THR A 128 12.03 -1.30 -6.44
N HIS A 129 11.62 -1.83 -7.59
CA HIS A 129 12.48 -2.65 -8.45
C HIS A 129 13.61 -1.84 -9.08
N LEU A 130 13.32 -0.62 -9.53
CA LEU A 130 14.34 0.29 -10.06
C LEU A 130 15.40 0.61 -8.99
N MET A 131 14.97 0.92 -7.76
CA MET A 131 15.88 1.18 -6.65
C MET A 131 16.69 -0.07 -6.27
N LEU A 132 16.09 -1.27 -6.31
CA LEU A 132 16.82 -2.51 -6.09
C LEU A 132 17.88 -2.73 -7.17
N TRP A 133 17.54 -2.49 -8.43
CA TRP A 133 18.47 -2.61 -9.55
C TRP A 133 19.65 -1.63 -9.44
N LEU A 134 19.38 -0.36 -9.12
CA LEU A 134 20.42 0.64 -8.87
C LEU A 134 21.31 0.23 -7.68
N SER A 135 20.71 -0.21 -6.57
CA SER A 135 21.43 -0.61 -5.37
C SER A 135 22.31 -1.86 -5.60
N ARG A 136 21.89 -2.76 -6.50
CA ARG A 136 22.71 -3.89 -6.95
C ARG A 136 23.89 -3.43 -7.79
N ARG A 137 23.68 -2.52 -8.74
CA ARG A 137 24.78 -1.94 -9.54
C ARG A 137 25.80 -1.19 -8.70
N ALA A 138 25.36 -0.53 -7.63
CA ALA A 138 26.24 0.13 -6.67
C ALA A 138 26.96 -0.83 -5.70
N GLY A 139 26.67 -2.14 -5.73
CA GLY A 139 27.22 -3.12 -4.81
C GLY A 139 26.67 -3.04 -3.38
N TRP A 140 25.65 -2.21 -3.13
CA TRP A 140 25.06 -2.03 -1.80
C TRP A 140 24.14 -3.19 -1.41
N VAL A 141 23.51 -3.82 -2.41
CA VAL A 141 22.63 -4.97 -2.23
C VAL A 141 23.18 -6.16 -3.00
N TRP A 142 23.30 -7.30 -2.33
CA TRP A 142 23.70 -8.55 -2.97
C TRP A 142 22.57 -9.58 -2.88
N SER A 143 22.52 -10.47 -3.87
CA SER A 143 21.61 -11.61 -3.89
C SER A 143 22.13 -12.67 -2.91
N GLU A 144 21.24 -13.22 -2.09
CA GLU A 144 21.55 -14.45 -1.38
C GLU A 144 21.47 -15.56 -2.42
N ARG A 145 22.61 -16.20 -2.75
CA ARG A 145 22.59 -17.38 -3.60
C ARG A 145 21.61 -18.38 -2.98
N ALA A 146 20.65 -18.81 -3.79
CA ALA A 146 19.69 -19.85 -3.44
C ALA A 146 20.40 -21.17 -3.14
#